data_AF-A0A966XHK6-F1
#
_entry.id   AF-A0A966XHK6-F1
#
_cell.length_a   1.000
_cell.length_b   1.000
_cell.length_c   1.000
_cell.angle_alpha   90.00
_cell.angle_beta   90.00
_cell.angle_gamma   90.00
#
_symmetry.space_group_name_H-M   'P 1'
#
loop_
_entity.id
_entity.type
_entity.pdbx_description
1 polymer ?
#
loop_
_entity_poly.entity_id
_entity_poly.type
_entity_poly.pdbx_seq_one_letter_code
_entity_poly.pdbx_strand_id
1 'polypeptide(L)'
;MTQQHMDPDWLVFHPNPKKPDFQLPKGAVDAHCHVFGPSPEFPFAPERKYTPCNAGKEKLFELRDHLGFTRNVIVQATCHGKDNRAMMDACRASGGLARGVASVGADITK
;
A
#
# COMPACT_ATOMS: atom_id res chain seq x y z
N MET A 1 5.12 -19.61 6.82
CA MET A 1 4.38 -18.44 6.27
C MET A 1 3.00 -18.93 5.87
N THR A 2 1.94 -18.45 6.51
CA THR A 2 0.57 -18.77 6.10
C THR A 2 0.31 -18.20 4.71
N GLN A 3 -0.16 -19.04 3.80
CA GLN A 3 -0.51 -18.62 2.44
C GLN A 3 -1.71 -17.67 2.52
N GLN A 4 -1.59 -16.46 1.96
CA GLN A 4 -2.71 -15.53 1.86
C GLN A 4 -3.74 -16.10 0.88
N HIS A 5 -4.94 -16.41 1.38
CA HIS A 5 -6.06 -16.76 0.52
C HIS A 5 -6.63 -15.48 -0.09
N MET A 6 -6.56 -15.37 -1.41
CA MET A 6 -7.07 -14.25 -2.19
C MET A 6 -8.44 -14.60 -2.76
N ASP A 7 -9.18 -13.60 -3.24
CA ASP A 7 -10.39 -13.89 -4.01
C ASP A 7 -10.03 -14.62 -5.32
N PRO A 8 -10.91 -15.50 -5.85
CA PRO A 8 -10.59 -16.33 -7.01
C PRO A 8 -10.14 -15.56 -8.25
N ASP A 9 -10.75 -14.40 -8.51
CA ASP A 9 -10.48 -13.57 -9.68
C ASP A 9 -9.46 -12.44 -9.40
N TRP A 10 -8.74 -12.51 -8.28
CA TRP A 10 -7.75 -11.50 -7.95
C TRP A 10 -6.56 -11.55 -8.92
N LEU A 11 -6.34 -10.45 -9.62
CA LEU A 11 -5.15 -10.26 -10.46
C LEU A 11 -4.03 -9.64 -9.61
N VAL A 12 -2.97 -10.42 -9.40
CA VAL A 12 -1.76 -9.93 -8.75
C VAL A 12 -1.08 -8.89 -9.65
N PHE A 13 -0.52 -7.83 -9.04
CA PHE A 13 0.27 -6.83 -9.75
C PHE A 13 1.39 -7.49 -10.57
N HIS A 14 1.80 -6.83 -11.66
CA HIS A 14 2.81 -7.38 -12.56
C HIS A 14 4.12 -7.68 -11.79
N PRO A 15 4.65 -8.91 -11.82
CA PRO A 15 5.77 -9.31 -10.96
C PRO A 15 7.09 -8.63 -11.37
N ASN A 16 7.27 -8.34 -12.66
CA ASN A 16 8.47 -7.73 -13.23
C ASN A 16 8.12 -6.53 -14.15
N PRO A 17 7.59 -5.41 -13.63
CA PRO A 17 7.17 -4.30 -14.48
C PRO A 17 8.36 -3.74 -15.26
N LYS A 18 8.13 -3.34 -16.52
CA LYS A 18 9.18 -2.66 -17.32
C LYS A 18 9.62 -1.38 -16.60
N LYS A 19 10.91 -1.05 -16.66
CA LYS A 19 11.39 0.28 -16.28
C LYS A 19 10.78 1.33 -17.24
N PRO A 20 10.20 2.44 -16.74
CA PRO A 20 9.65 3.49 -17.60
C PRO A 20 10.73 4.10 -18.49
N ASP A 21 10.41 4.36 -19.76
CA ASP A 21 11.30 5.11 -20.66
C ASP A 21 11.32 6.61 -20.30
N PHE A 22 10.22 7.10 -19.69
CA PHE A 22 10.11 8.45 -19.19
C PHE A 22 10.86 8.61 -17.87
N GLN A 23 11.78 9.59 -17.82
CA GLN A 23 12.50 9.92 -16.59
C GLN A 23 11.73 10.96 -15.78
N LEU A 24 11.39 10.60 -14.54
CA LEU A 24 10.72 11.50 -13.62
C LEU A 24 11.64 12.64 -13.17
N PRO A 25 11.10 13.85 -12.93
CA PRO A 25 11.87 14.93 -12.32
C PRO A 25 12.25 14.57 -10.88
N LYS A 26 13.36 15.15 -10.41
CA LYS A 26 13.82 14.99 -9.02
C LYS A 26 12.71 15.40 -8.04
N GLY A 27 12.43 14.55 -7.06
CA GLY A 27 11.40 14.81 -6.05
C GLY A 27 9.98 14.41 -6.46
N ALA A 28 9.80 13.73 -7.60
CA ALA A 28 8.51 13.20 -8.02
C ALA A 28 7.85 12.36 -6.92
N VAL A 29 6.53 12.52 -6.80
CA VAL A 29 5.70 11.86 -5.79
C VAL A 29 4.67 10.99 -6.49
N ASP A 30 4.67 9.70 -6.15
CA ASP A 30 3.52 8.84 -6.46
C ASP A 30 2.43 9.15 -5.43
N ALA A 31 1.44 9.93 -5.85
CA ALA A 31 0.45 10.51 -4.95
C ALA A 31 -0.74 9.58 -4.65
N HIS A 32 -0.75 8.35 -5.18
CA HIS A 32 -1.83 7.39 -4.92
C HIS A 32 -1.35 5.94 -5.06
N CYS A 33 -0.99 5.35 -3.93
CA CYS A 33 -0.66 3.92 -3.86
C CYS A 33 -1.19 3.29 -2.57
N HIS A 34 -1.08 1.97 -2.45
CA HIS A 34 -1.60 1.20 -1.32
C HIS A 34 -0.58 0.18 -0.83
N VAL A 35 -0.76 -0.26 0.41
CA VAL A 35 -0.15 -1.49 0.94
C VAL A 35 -1.25 -2.46 1.36
N PHE A 36 -1.00 -3.76 1.20
CA PHE A 36 -1.91 -4.83 1.58
C PHE A 36 -1.19 -5.80 2.52
N GLY A 37 -1.68 -5.90 3.77
CA GLY A 37 -1.09 -6.78 4.75
C GLY A 37 0.39 -6.46 5.06
N PRO A 38 1.20 -7.47 5.44
CA PRO A 38 0.86 -8.89 5.45
C PRO A 38 -0.15 -9.26 6.54
N SER A 39 -1.09 -10.16 6.22
CA SER A 39 -1.81 -10.93 7.25
C SER A 39 -0.85 -11.98 7.82
N PRO A 40 -0.61 -12.08 9.15
CA PRO A 40 -1.48 -11.74 10.28
C PRO A 40 -1.22 -10.40 10.99
N GLU A 41 -0.16 -9.67 10.64
CA GLU A 41 0.24 -8.43 11.34
C GLU A 41 -0.80 -7.32 11.16
N PHE A 42 -1.32 -7.22 9.94
CA PHE A 42 -2.39 -6.29 9.59
C PHE A 42 -3.56 -7.08 8.98
N PRO A 43 -4.51 -7.54 9.82
CA PRO A 43 -5.69 -8.24 9.33
C PRO A 43 -6.51 -7.38 8.35
N PHE A 44 -7.16 -8.03 7.40
CA PHE A 44 -8.14 -7.36 6.55
C PHE A 44 -9.47 -7.18 7.29
N ALA A 45 -10.20 -6.13 6.92
CA ALA A 45 -11.48 -5.80 7.52
C ALA A 45 -12.52 -6.91 7.25
N PRO A 46 -13.39 -7.23 8.22
CA PRO A 46 -14.51 -8.14 8.01
C PRO A 46 -15.45 -7.69 6.89
N GLU A 47 -15.67 -6.38 6.76
CA GLU A 47 -16.55 -5.75 5.77
C GLU A 47 -15.92 -5.51 4.39
N ARG A 48 -14.69 -5.99 4.17
CA ARG A 48 -13.99 -5.79 2.89
C ARG A 48 -14.79 -6.37 1.72
N LYS A 49 -14.71 -5.70 0.57
CA LYS A 49 -15.31 -6.19 -0.68
C LYS A 49 -14.40 -7.12 -1.48
N TYR A 50 -13.12 -7.16 -1.13
CA TYR A 50 -12.14 -8.00 -1.80
C TYR A 50 -11.01 -8.43 -0.85
N THR A 51 -10.38 -9.57 -1.15
CA THR A 51 -9.19 -10.08 -0.45
C THR A 51 -7.99 -10.10 -1.40
N PRO A 52 -7.02 -9.18 -1.26
CA PRO A 52 -5.89 -9.06 -2.17
C PRO A 52 -4.73 -10.01 -1.81
N CYS A 53 -3.72 -10.05 -2.67
CA CYS A 53 -2.40 -10.56 -2.31
C CYS A 53 -1.74 -9.70 -1.20
N ASN A 54 -0.73 -10.25 -0.53
CA ASN A 54 0.14 -9.45 0.33
C ASN A 54 1.04 -8.56 -0.54
N ALA A 55 1.06 -7.27 -0.20
CA ALA A 55 1.81 -6.21 -0.87
C ALA A 55 2.27 -5.19 0.19
N GLY A 56 3.23 -5.61 1.02
CA GLY A 56 3.73 -4.80 2.13
C GLY A 56 4.59 -3.61 1.70
N LYS A 57 5.05 -2.84 2.69
CA LYS A 57 5.86 -1.63 2.54
C LYS A 57 7.16 -1.87 1.76
N GLU A 58 7.85 -3.00 1.98
CA GLU A 58 9.09 -3.33 1.29
C GLU A 58 8.86 -3.39 -0.22
N LYS A 59 7.78 -4.07 -0.63
CA LYS A 59 7.44 -4.20 -2.04
C LYS A 59 7.05 -2.87 -2.67
N LEU A 60 6.35 -2.02 -1.91
CA LEU A 60 6.01 -0.67 -2.36
C LEU A 60 7.28 0.19 -2.56
N PHE A 61 8.25 0.11 -1.65
CA PHE A 61 9.49 0.90 -1.76
C PHE A 61 10.37 0.41 -2.92
N GLU A 62 10.49 -0.91 -3.12
CA GLU A 62 11.12 -1.48 -4.30
C GLU A 62 10.49 -0.93 -5.59
N LEU A 63 9.17 -0.90 -5.65
CA LEU A 63 8.44 -0.39 -6.81
C LEU A 63 8.67 1.11 -7.00
N ARG A 64 8.61 1.92 -5.93
CA ARG A 64 8.91 3.35 -5.95
C ARG A 64 10.28 3.61 -6.60
N ASP A 65 11.30 2.90 -6.12
CA ASP A 65 12.68 3.08 -6.56
C ASP A 65 12.86 2.60 -8.01
N HIS A 66 12.23 1.48 -8.38
CA HIS A 66 12.24 0.94 -9.74
C HIS A 66 11.62 1.90 -10.76
N LEU A 67 10.50 2.53 -10.40
CA LEU A 67 9.80 3.49 -11.25
C LEU A 67 10.45 4.89 -11.26
N GLY A 68 11.39 5.16 -10.36
CA GLY A 68 12.12 6.42 -10.27
C GLY A 68 11.42 7.51 -9.45
N PHE A 69 10.41 7.17 -8.66
CA PHE A 69 9.80 8.12 -7.73
C PHE A 69 10.70 8.38 -6.52
N THR A 70 10.60 9.57 -5.92
CA THR A 70 11.32 9.90 -4.68
C THR A 70 10.45 9.65 -3.44
N ARG A 71 9.13 9.80 -3.56
CA ARG A 71 8.19 9.79 -2.42
C ARG A 71 6.87 9.11 -2.78
N ASN A 72 6.11 8.74 -1.74
CA ASN A 72 4.75 8.21 -1.88
C ASN A 72 3.72 8.98 -1.04
N VAL A 73 2.48 8.97 -1.49
CA VAL A 73 1.29 9.18 -0.65
C VAL A 73 0.54 7.86 -0.58
N ILE A 74 0.60 7.21 0.58
CA ILE A 74 0.04 5.89 0.81
C ILE A 74 -1.40 6.05 1.29
N VAL A 75 -2.34 5.71 0.42
CA VAL A 75 -3.76 5.81 0.69
C VAL A 75 -4.24 4.53 1.36
N GLN A 76 -5.02 4.66 2.44
CA GLN A 76 -5.60 3.52 3.13
C GLN A 76 -6.43 2.67 2.14
N ALA A 77 -6.09 1.38 2.05
CA ALA A 77 -6.80 0.44 1.22
C ALA A 77 -8.13 0.05 1.88
N THR A 78 -9.22 0.02 1.11
CA THR A 78 -10.54 -0.33 1.64
C THR A 78 -10.63 -1.77 2.18
N CYS A 79 -9.75 -2.67 1.73
CA CYS A 79 -9.63 -4.01 2.30
C CYS A 79 -9.18 -4.03 3.77
N HIS A 80 -8.55 -2.97 4.27
CA HIS A 80 -8.22 -2.78 5.69
C HIS A 80 -9.26 -1.93 6.44
N GLY A 81 -10.33 -1.48 5.76
CA GLY A 81 -11.39 -0.68 6.37
C GLY A 81 -10.84 0.57 7.06
N LYS A 82 -11.24 0.76 8.32
CA LYS A 82 -10.79 1.87 9.19
C LYS A 82 -9.52 1.54 10.00
N ASP A 83 -8.99 0.33 9.89
CA ASP A 83 -7.74 -0.04 10.54
C ASP A 83 -6.56 0.43 9.70
N ASN A 84 -6.03 1.59 10.06
CA ASN A 84 -4.97 2.27 9.31
C ASN A 84 -3.56 1.72 9.61
N ARG A 85 -3.41 0.65 10.39
CA ARG A 85 -2.09 0.19 10.90
C ARG A 85 -1.09 -0.17 9.79
N ALA A 86 -1.52 -0.87 8.73
CA ALA A 86 -0.64 -1.22 7.61
C ALA A 86 -0.07 0.04 6.91
N MET A 87 -0.95 0.99 6.57
CA MET A 87 -0.57 2.24 5.93
C MET A 87 0.32 3.09 6.85
N MET A 88 0.00 3.17 8.15
CA MET A 88 0.79 3.91 9.13
C MET A 88 2.19 3.30 9.32
N ASP A 89 2.28 1.97 9.36
CA ASP A 89 3.56 1.26 9.45
C ASP A 89 4.43 1.55 8.22
N ALA A 90 3.86 1.48 7.02
CA ALA A 90 4.56 1.86 5.79
C ALA A 90 5.02 3.33 5.81
N CYS A 91 4.19 4.26 6.29
CA CYS A 91 4.58 5.66 6.42
C CYS A 91 5.77 5.84 7.38
N ARG A 92 5.75 5.17 8.54
CA ARG A 92 6.83 5.25 9.54
C ARG A 92 8.14 4.64 9.04
N ALA A 93 8.06 3.54 8.30
CA ALA A 93 9.22 2.86 7.74
C ALA A 93 9.84 3.59 6.53
N SER A 94 9.14 4.56 5.94
CA SER A 94 9.58 5.24 4.71
C SER A 94 10.83 6.12 4.85
N GLY A 95 11.36 6.33 6.07
CA GLY A 95 12.46 7.28 6.30
C GLY A 95 12.07 8.74 6.04
N GLY A 96 10.78 9.07 6.20
CA GLY A 96 10.25 10.42 5.93
C GLY A 96 9.88 10.67 4.46
N LEU A 97 9.97 9.65 3.60
CA LEU A 97 9.64 9.74 2.17
C LEU A 97 8.16 9.47 1.86
N ALA A 98 7.32 9.23 2.87
CA ALA A 98 5.89 9.02 2.69
C ALA A 98 5.01 9.93 3.57
N ARG A 99 3.80 10.17 3.06
CA ARG A 99 2.63 10.66 3.81
C ARG A 99 1.47 9.70 3.59
N GLY A 100 0.46 9.77 4.46
CA GLY A 100 -0.67 8.84 4.45
C GLY A 100 -2.02 9.53 4.33
N VAL A 101 -2.99 8.86 3.70
CA VAL A 101 -4.42 9.23 3.75
C VAL A 101 -5.16 8.14 4.51
N ALA A 102 -5.73 8.49 5.66
CA ALA A 102 -6.41 7.56 6.55
C ALA A 102 -7.91 7.42 6.18
N SER A 103 -8.48 6.24 6.44
CA SER A 103 -9.93 6.02 6.47
C SER A 103 -10.39 5.97 7.92
N VAL A 104 -11.40 6.77 8.25
CA VAL A 104 -11.88 6.96 9.63
C VAL A 104 -13.41 6.84 9.66
N GLY A 105 -13.95 6.48 10.82
CA GLY A 105 -15.39 6.45 11.04
C GLY A 105 -15.99 7.82 11.28
N ALA A 106 -17.32 7.91 11.20
CA ALA A 106 -18.07 9.14 11.52
C ALA A 106 -17.96 9.53 13.00
N ASP A 107 -17.57 8.58 13.85
CA ASP A 107 -17.33 8.72 15.28
C ASP A 107 -15.97 9.34 15.63
N ILE A 108 -15.14 9.67 14.64
CA ILE A 108 -13.83 10.29 14.90
C ILE A 108 -13.99 11.67 15.57
N THR A 109 -13.18 11.89 16.59
CA THR A 109 -13.08 13.18 17.30
C THR A 109 -11.77 13.89 16.95
N LYS A 110 -11.72 15.20 17.23
CA LYS A 110 -10.50 16.01 17.08
C LYS A 110 -9.51 15.77 18.21
#